data_AF-A0A6N1YCE5-F1
#
_entry.id   AF-A0A6N1YCE5-F1
#
_cell.length_a   1.000
_cell.length_b   1.000
_cell.length_c   1.000
_cell.angle_alpha   90.00
_cell.angle_beta   90.00
_cell.angle_gamma   90.00
#
_symmetry.space_group_name_H-M   'P 1'
#
loop_
_entity.id
_entity.type
_entity.pdbx_description
1 polymer ?
#
loop_
_entity_poly.entity_id
_entity_poly.type
_entity_poly.pdbx_seq_one_letter_code
_entity_poly.pdbx_strand_id
1 'polypeptide(L)'
;MKNTMLTVILNLAMYSGTLLAETGQDLFMAAIQGQPPRVHTILSSGVDVNSKVAGGRTALMAAAYSGNYRVMQVLIAYGANVNLYDNQGSTALMDAIIFGDPRLVNLLISAGADVNAADKLGIRVLVKAKKAGHTQLLKMLEEAGAKEQEEVKVEAEPAEKKADESIEKQKVE
;
A
#
# COMPACT_ATOMS: atom_id res chain seq x y z
N MET A 1 20.43 34.07 -19.37
CA MET A 1 20.32 34.71 -18.04
C MET A 1 18.97 34.52 -17.34
N LYS A 2 17.86 34.22 -18.04
CA LYS A 2 16.53 34.07 -17.39
C LYS A 2 16.34 32.77 -16.58
N ASN A 3 17.10 31.71 -16.87
CA ASN A 3 16.92 30.41 -16.20
C ASN A 3 17.66 30.33 -14.85
N THR A 4 18.83 30.96 -14.73
CA THR A 4 19.60 30.96 -13.46
C THR A 4 18.92 31.78 -12.38
N MET A 5 18.27 32.90 -12.74
CA MET A 5 17.48 33.72 -11.81
C MET A 5 16.29 32.96 -11.24
N LEU A 6 15.58 32.18 -12.06
CA LEU A 6 14.45 31.35 -11.62
C LEU A 6 14.91 30.24 -10.67
N THR A 7 16.04 29.58 -10.97
CA THR A 7 16.63 28.55 -10.09
C THR A 7 17.11 29.12 -8.76
N VAL A 8 17.65 30.35 -8.76
CA VAL A 8 18.08 31.03 -7.52
C VAL A 8 16.89 31.49 -6.67
N ILE A 9 15.80 31.98 -7.29
CA ILE A 9 14.57 32.35 -6.57
C ILE A 9 13.88 31.11 -5.96
N LEU A 10 13.82 30.00 -6.68
CA LEU A 10 13.32 28.72 -6.15
C LEU A 10 14.17 28.20 -4.99
N ASN A 11 15.50 28.29 -5.08
CA ASN A 11 16.40 27.90 -3.98
C ASN A 11 16.29 28.84 -2.78
N LEU A 12 16.10 30.15 -2.97
CA LEU A 12 15.90 31.10 -1.86
C LEU A 12 14.55 30.87 -1.15
N ALA A 13 13.47 30.58 -1.89
CA ALA A 13 12.16 30.28 -1.30
C ALA A 13 12.14 29.01 -0.44
N MET A 14 13.06 28.05 -0.69
CA MET A 14 13.22 26.86 0.16
C MET A 14 14.03 27.14 1.45
N TYR A 15 14.80 28.23 1.51
CA TYR A 15 15.67 28.57 2.66
C TYR A 15 15.22 29.79 3.48
N SER A 16 14.38 30.67 2.93
CA SER A 16 13.79 31.79 3.67
C SER A 16 12.37 31.42 4.08
N GLY A 17 12.14 31.27 5.38
CA GLY A 17 10.87 30.86 6.00
C GLY A 17 9.65 31.65 5.55
N THR A 18 9.09 31.24 4.42
CA THR A 18 7.65 31.32 4.22
C THR A 18 7.05 30.30 5.18
N LEU A 19 5.99 30.68 5.88
CA LEU A 19 5.16 29.78 6.66
C LEU A 19 4.50 28.80 5.67
N LEU A 20 5.28 27.85 5.16
CA LEU A 20 4.80 26.84 4.23
C LEU A 20 3.75 26.05 4.99
N ALA A 21 2.50 26.15 4.55
CA ALA A 21 1.44 25.32 5.05
C ALA A 21 1.94 23.87 5.03
N GLU A 22 1.84 23.18 6.17
CA GLU A 22 2.27 21.78 6.27
C GLU A 22 1.59 20.98 5.15
N THR A 23 2.35 20.09 4.53
CA THR A 23 1.89 19.33 3.38
C THR A 23 1.75 17.85 3.72
N GLY A 24 1.08 17.10 2.83
CA GLY A 24 1.09 15.64 2.89
C GLY A 24 2.51 15.05 2.83
N GLN A 25 3.47 15.75 2.20
CA GLN A 25 4.87 15.35 2.18
C GLN A 25 5.52 15.49 3.56
N ASP A 26 5.22 16.55 4.30
CA ASP A 26 5.73 16.75 5.65
C ASP A 26 5.19 15.69 6.61
N LEU A 27 3.90 15.37 6.49
CA LEU A 27 3.25 14.30 7.24
C LEU A 27 3.90 12.94 6.94
N PHE A 28 4.15 12.65 5.66
CA PHE A 28 4.82 11.42 5.22
C PHE A 28 6.23 11.30 5.80
N MET A 29 7.03 12.36 5.75
CA MET A 29 8.40 12.36 6.29
C MET A 29 8.41 12.21 7.80
N ALA A 30 7.51 12.90 8.53
CA ALA A 30 7.38 12.75 9.97
C ALA A 30 6.99 11.32 10.38
N ALA A 31 6.19 10.65 9.55
CA ALA A 31 5.77 9.27 9.78
C ALA A 31 6.90 8.26 9.56
N ILE A 32 7.72 8.44 8.52
CA ILE A 32 8.95 7.64 8.31
C ILE A 32 9.91 7.81 9.49
N GLN A 33 10.12 9.05 9.92
CA GLN A 33 11.07 9.38 10.98
C GLN A 33 10.57 8.99 12.39
N GLY A 34 9.34 8.49 12.53
CA GLY A 34 8.83 8.01 13.80
C GLY A 34 8.64 9.15 14.82
N GLN A 35 8.10 10.29 14.39
CA GLN A 35 7.89 11.47 15.24
C GLN A 35 6.41 11.71 15.56
N PRO A 36 5.80 10.98 16.52
CA PRO A 36 4.40 11.17 16.90
C PRO A 36 4.01 12.62 17.24
N PRO A 37 4.83 13.41 17.97
CA PRO A 37 4.47 14.80 18.26
C PRO A 37 4.38 15.66 16.99
N ARG A 38 5.32 15.47 16.05
CA ARG A 38 5.33 16.20 14.78
C ARG A 38 4.12 15.81 13.92
N VAL A 39 3.80 14.52 13.84
CA VAL A 39 2.62 14.01 13.13
C VAL A 39 1.35 14.63 13.71
N HIS A 40 1.22 14.70 15.04
CA HIS A 40 0.06 15.32 15.70
C HIS A 40 -0.05 16.81 15.36
N THR A 41 1.06 17.56 15.41
CA THR A 41 1.08 18.98 15.03
C THR A 41 0.65 19.20 13.59
N ILE A 42 1.16 18.39 12.65
CA ILE A 42 0.83 18.49 11.22
C ILE A 42 -0.64 18.19 10.96
N LEU A 43 -1.19 17.15 11.57
CA LEU A 43 -2.61 16.82 11.39
C LEU A 43 -3.53 17.89 12.01
N SER A 44 -3.10 18.48 13.12
CA SER A 44 -3.86 19.55 13.78
C SER A 44 -3.85 20.87 13.00
N SER A 45 -2.94 21.05 12.03
CA SER A 45 -2.96 22.21 11.12
C SER A 45 -3.92 22.04 9.94
N GLY A 46 -4.61 20.89 9.83
CA GLY A 46 -5.63 20.62 8.82
C GLY A 46 -5.14 19.82 7.60
N VAL A 47 -3.92 19.27 7.64
CA VAL A 47 -3.45 18.35 6.60
C VAL A 47 -4.32 17.09 6.58
N ASP A 48 -4.81 16.71 5.40
CA ASP A 48 -5.54 15.46 5.23
C ASP A 48 -4.63 14.27 5.59
N VAL A 49 -5.03 13.50 6.58
CA VAL A 49 -4.35 12.29 7.06
C VAL A 49 -4.13 11.25 5.94
N ASN A 50 -5.00 11.27 4.92
CA ASN A 50 -4.97 10.38 3.76
C ASN A 50 -4.22 10.96 2.56
N SER A 51 -3.56 12.11 2.72
CA SER A 51 -2.75 12.73 1.68
C SER A 51 -1.76 11.72 1.09
N LYS A 52 -1.71 11.68 -0.25
CA LYS A 52 -0.79 10.83 -0.99
C LYS A 52 0.39 11.64 -1.51
N VAL A 53 1.60 11.13 -1.28
CA VAL A 53 2.83 11.65 -1.91
C VAL A 53 3.05 11.00 -3.27
N ALA A 54 4.13 11.39 -3.96
CA ALA A 54 4.56 10.74 -5.20
C ALA A 54 4.64 9.21 -5.02
N GLY A 55 4.05 8.46 -5.97
CA GLY A 55 3.90 7.01 -5.85
C GLY A 55 2.63 6.55 -5.13
N GLY A 56 1.75 7.46 -4.72
CA GLY A 56 0.45 7.13 -4.11
C GLY A 56 0.52 6.69 -2.66
N ARG A 57 1.69 6.86 -2.02
CA ARG A 57 1.96 6.41 -0.65
C ARG A 57 1.35 7.37 0.37
N THR A 58 0.84 6.83 1.48
CA THR A 58 0.30 7.61 2.60
C THR A 58 1.26 7.61 3.79
N ALA A 59 1.03 8.50 4.75
CA ALA A 59 1.78 8.52 6.01
C ALA A 59 1.62 7.22 6.81
N LEU A 60 0.46 6.55 6.73
CA LEU A 60 0.23 5.28 7.41
C LEU A 60 1.09 4.15 6.83
N MET A 61 1.22 4.10 5.50
CA MET A 61 2.14 3.17 4.83
C MET A 61 3.60 3.42 5.22
N ALA A 62 4.01 4.68 5.27
CA ALA A 62 5.33 5.08 5.75
C ALA A 62 5.59 4.60 7.20
N ALA A 63 4.65 4.84 8.11
CA ALA A 63 4.77 4.40 9.50
C ALA A 63 4.83 2.88 9.64
N ALA A 64 4.03 2.15 8.86
CA ALA A 64 4.03 0.69 8.84
C ALA A 64 5.36 0.13 8.31
N TYR A 65 5.87 0.68 7.21
CA TYR A 65 7.15 0.29 6.60
C TYR A 65 8.34 0.56 7.55
N SER A 66 8.30 1.66 8.28
CA SER A 66 9.35 2.03 9.26
C SER A 66 9.16 1.42 10.65
N GLY A 67 8.10 0.64 10.88
CA GLY A 67 7.85 -0.01 12.16
C GLY A 67 7.35 0.90 13.29
N ASN A 68 6.87 2.09 12.96
CA ASN A 68 6.55 3.14 13.92
C ASN A 68 5.13 2.97 14.52
N TYR A 69 4.97 2.00 15.43
CA TYR A 69 3.69 1.67 16.07
C TYR A 69 2.95 2.90 16.63
N ARG A 70 3.65 3.78 17.36
CA ARG A 70 3.04 4.96 17.99
C ARG A 70 2.53 5.97 16.96
N VAL A 71 3.23 6.12 15.83
CA VAL A 71 2.77 6.97 14.73
C VAL A 71 1.52 6.38 14.08
N MET A 72 1.49 5.07 13.83
CA MET A 72 0.30 4.41 13.29
C MET A 72 -0.93 4.63 14.17
N GLN A 73 -0.78 4.52 15.50
CA GLN A 73 -1.87 4.82 16.44
C GLN A 73 -2.39 6.24 16.27
N VAL A 74 -1.50 7.24 16.15
CA VAL A 74 -1.91 8.64 15.94
C VAL A 74 -2.65 8.78 14.62
N LEU A 75 -2.10 8.26 13.51
CA LEU A 75 -2.71 8.37 12.19
C LEU A 75 -4.11 7.72 12.15
N ILE A 76 -4.26 6.52 12.72
CA ILE A 76 -5.55 5.81 12.81
C ILE A 76 -6.54 6.60 13.67
N ALA A 77 -6.11 7.18 14.80
CA ALA A 77 -6.96 8.02 15.64
C ALA A 77 -7.46 9.29 14.92
N TYR A 78 -6.69 9.79 13.96
CA TYR A 78 -7.10 10.89 13.07
C TYR A 78 -7.92 10.44 11.85
N GLY A 79 -8.30 9.16 11.76
CA GLY A 79 -9.14 8.65 10.68
C GLY A 79 -8.38 8.25 9.40
N ALA A 80 -7.11 7.87 9.52
CA ALA A 80 -6.39 7.27 8.39
C ALA A 80 -7.13 6.05 7.83
N ASN A 81 -7.38 6.05 6.53
CA ASN A 81 -7.94 4.91 5.83
C ASN A 81 -6.86 3.82 5.66
N VAL A 82 -7.03 2.73 6.39
CA VAL A 82 -6.10 1.59 6.43
C VAL A 82 -6.04 0.78 5.13
N ASN A 83 -7.03 0.95 4.25
CA ASN A 83 -7.22 0.17 3.02
C ASN A 83 -6.84 0.93 1.75
N LEU A 84 -6.15 2.07 1.87
CA LEU A 84 -5.64 2.76 0.69
C LEU A 84 -4.53 1.95 0.02
N TYR A 85 -4.50 2.04 -1.32
CA TYR A 85 -3.49 1.45 -2.18
C TYR A 85 -2.52 2.53 -2.69
N ASP A 86 -1.24 2.20 -2.72
CA ASP A 86 -0.24 2.97 -3.46
C ASP A 86 -0.26 2.63 -4.96
N ASN A 87 0.61 3.26 -5.75
CA ASN A 87 0.66 3.04 -7.19
C ASN A 87 1.08 1.62 -7.59
N GLN A 88 1.60 0.81 -6.67
CA GLN A 88 1.94 -0.59 -6.90
C GLN A 88 0.87 -1.55 -6.35
N GLY A 89 -0.20 -1.01 -5.76
CA GLY A 89 -1.22 -1.81 -5.09
C GLY A 89 -0.78 -2.29 -3.70
N SER A 90 0.26 -1.70 -3.09
CA SER A 90 0.61 -2.01 -1.71
C SER A 90 -0.32 -1.28 -0.74
N THR A 91 -0.64 -1.94 0.39
CA THR A 91 -1.38 -1.37 1.52
C THR A 91 -0.47 -1.22 2.75
N ALA A 92 -0.92 -0.47 3.75
CA ALA A 92 -0.18 -0.38 5.03
C ALA A 92 -0.02 -1.76 5.70
N LEU A 93 -0.98 -2.68 5.52
CA LEU A 93 -0.90 -4.04 6.06
C LEU A 93 0.22 -4.84 5.39
N MET A 94 0.40 -4.71 4.08
CA MET A 94 1.51 -5.36 3.37
C MET A 94 2.86 -4.84 3.86
N ASP A 95 3.00 -3.53 4.06
CA ASP A 95 4.21 -2.93 4.60
C ASP A 95 4.52 -3.42 6.03
N ALA A 96 3.50 -3.50 6.91
CA ALA A 96 3.66 -4.03 8.27
C ALA A 96 4.09 -5.50 8.30
N ILE A 97 3.61 -6.31 7.35
CA ILE A 97 4.01 -7.73 7.22
C ILE A 97 5.44 -7.86 6.74
N ILE A 98 5.86 -7.01 5.80
CA ILE A 98 7.25 -6.99 5.33
C ILE A 98 8.19 -6.57 6.47
N PHE A 99 7.76 -5.62 7.32
CA PHE A 99 8.51 -5.24 8.51
C PHE A 99 8.60 -6.37 9.55
N GLY A 100 7.54 -7.17 9.67
CA GLY A 100 7.57 -8.42 10.45
C GLY A 100 7.15 -8.30 11.91
N ASP A 101 6.56 -7.17 12.36
CA ASP A 101 6.14 -6.98 13.75
C ASP A 101 4.63 -7.26 13.93
N PRO A 102 4.27 -8.31 14.71
CA PRO A 102 2.89 -8.65 15.04
C PRO A 102 2.06 -7.49 15.60
N ARG A 103 2.67 -6.57 16.34
CA ARG A 103 1.94 -5.45 16.94
C ARG A 103 1.39 -4.50 15.89
N LEU A 104 2.13 -4.25 14.81
CA LEU A 104 1.72 -3.39 13.71
C LEU A 104 0.60 -4.05 12.90
N VAL A 105 0.75 -5.34 12.63
CA VAL A 105 -0.25 -6.15 11.91
C VAL A 105 -1.55 -6.20 12.71
N ASN A 106 -1.47 -6.50 14.01
CA ASN A 106 -2.65 -6.54 14.88
C ASN A 106 -3.38 -5.19 14.94
N LEU A 107 -2.61 -4.08 15.00
CA LEU A 107 -3.17 -2.73 15.01
C LEU A 107 -3.97 -2.45 13.73
N LEU A 108 -3.45 -2.82 12.57
CA LEU A 108 -4.11 -2.61 11.29
C LEU A 108 -5.35 -3.51 11.13
N ILE A 109 -5.26 -4.79 11.50
CA ILE A 109 -6.42 -5.71 11.49
C ILE A 109 -7.52 -5.19 12.41
N SER A 110 -7.17 -4.76 13.62
CA SER A 110 -8.13 -4.18 14.58
C SER A 110 -8.76 -2.88 14.07
N ALA A 111 -8.07 -2.15 13.19
CA ALA A 111 -8.57 -0.95 12.54
C ALA A 111 -9.35 -1.24 11.23
N GLY A 112 -9.61 -2.52 10.91
CA GLY A 112 -10.42 -2.91 9.74
C GLY A 112 -9.63 -3.04 8.43
N ALA A 113 -8.34 -3.36 8.51
CA ALA A 113 -7.55 -3.63 7.32
C ALA A 113 -8.05 -4.89 6.59
N ASP A 114 -8.13 -4.82 5.26
CA ASP A 114 -8.48 -5.95 4.39
C ASP A 114 -7.33 -6.96 4.35
N VAL A 115 -7.52 -8.07 5.08
CA VAL A 115 -6.56 -9.18 5.14
C VAL A 115 -6.48 -10.00 3.85
N ASN A 116 -7.40 -9.78 2.92
CA ASN A 116 -7.44 -10.44 1.60
C ASN A 116 -6.91 -9.54 0.47
N ALA A 117 -6.41 -8.34 0.79
CA ALA A 117 -5.86 -7.42 -0.18
C ALA A 117 -4.75 -8.07 -1.03
N ALA A 118 -4.69 -7.69 -2.30
CA ALA A 118 -3.70 -8.14 -3.27
C ALA A 118 -3.05 -6.93 -3.95
N ASP A 119 -1.74 -7.02 -4.19
CA ASP A 119 -1.04 -5.99 -4.98
C ASP A 119 -1.34 -6.12 -6.48
N LYS A 120 -0.77 -5.23 -7.31
CA LYS A 120 -0.98 -5.26 -8.76
C LYS A 120 -0.48 -6.54 -9.45
N LEU A 121 0.36 -7.33 -8.79
CA LEU A 121 0.83 -8.63 -9.27
C LEU A 121 -0.09 -9.77 -8.81
N GLY A 122 -1.19 -9.46 -8.12
CA GLY A 122 -2.08 -10.44 -7.51
C GLY A 122 -1.49 -11.10 -6.26
N ILE A 123 -0.36 -10.60 -5.73
CA ILE A 123 0.26 -11.17 -4.54
C ILE A 123 -0.51 -10.70 -3.31
N ARG A 124 -1.22 -11.64 -2.70
CA ARG A 124 -2.00 -11.42 -1.47
C ARG A 124 -1.12 -11.25 -0.24
N VAL A 125 -1.68 -10.57 0.76
CA VAL A 125 -1.14 -10.38 2.13
C VAL A 125 -0.61 -11.70 2.72
N LEU A 126 -1.38 -12.79 2.64
CA LEU A 126 -0.98 -14.10 3.18
C LEU A 126 0.26 -14.69 2.48
N VAL A 127 0.36 -14.54 1.15
CA VAL A 127 1.53 -14.99 0.37
C VAL A 127 2.79 -14.21 0.76
N LYS A 128 2.66 -12.90 1.05
CA LYS A 128 3.79 -12.08 1.54
C LYS A 128 4.26 -12.55 2.91
N ALA A 129 3.35 -12.80 3.85
CA ALA A 129 3.69 -13.32 5.19
C ALA A 129 4.41 -14.67 5.13
N LYS A 130 3.94 -15.57 4.25
CA LYS A 130 4.56 -16.89 4.01
C LYS A 130 5.99 -16.76 3.46
N LYS A 131 6.20 -15.88 2.48
CA LYS A 131 7.53 -15.61 1.90
C LYS A 131 8.50 -14.98 2.90
N ALA A 132 7.99 -14.15 3.82
CA ALA A 132 8.79 -13.55 4.88
C ALA A 132 9.17 -14.54 6.00
N GLY A 133 8.55 -15.72 6.07
CA GLY A 133 8.84 -16.76 7.06
C GLY A 133 8.28 -16.45 8.46
N HIS A 134 7.33 -15.51 8.58
CA HIS A 134 6.78 -15.08 9.86
C HIS A 134 5.58 -15.95 10.27
N THR A 135 5.84 -17.12 10.85
CA THR A 135 4.81 -18.10 11.27
C THR A 135 3.73 -17.48 12.18
N GLN A 136 4.12 -16.58 13.08
CA GLN A 136 3.17 -15.87 13.95
C GLN A 136 2.23 -14.96 13.14
N LEU A 137 2.75 -14.21 12.17
CA LEU A 137 1.93 -13.34 11.32
C LEU A 137 1.00 -14.14 10.42
N LEU A 138 1.48 -15.26 9.89
CA LEU A 138 0.65 -16.18 9.11
C LEU A 138 -0.56 -16.61 9.93
N LYS A 139 -0.34 -17.08 11.16
CA LYS A 139 -1.41 -17.51 12.07
C LYS A 139 -2.40 -16.38 12.36
N MET A 140 -1.90 -15.17 12.64
CA MET A 140 -2.76 -14.01 12.90
C MET A 140 -3.63 -13.65 11.69
N LEU A 141 -3.09 -13.75 10.49
CA LEU A 141 -3.84 -13.48 9.25
C LEU A 141 -4.89 -14.55 8.99
N GLU A 142 -4.56 -15.82 9.21
CA GLU A 142 -5.51 -16.95 9.11
C GLU A 142 -6.65 -16.80 10.12
N GLU A 143 -6.34 -16.48 11.38
CA GLU A 143 -7.32 -16.20 12.43
C GLU A 143 -8.21 -15.00 12.09
N ALA A 144 -7.68 -14.03 11.33
CA ALA A 144 -8.42 -12.89 10.81
C ALA A 144 -9.19 -13.17 9.51
N GLY A 145 -9.13 -14.40 8.97
CA GLY A 145 -9.88 -14.82 7.78
C GLY A 145 -9.19 -14.54 6.44
N ALA A 146 -7.86 -14.39 6.42
CA ALA A 146 -7.09 -14.32 5.19
C ALA A 146 -7.14 -15.65 4.42
N LYS A 147 -7.42 -15.60 3.12
CA LYS A 147 -7.52 -16.77 2.24
C LYS A 147 -6.31 -16.85 1.31
N GLU A 148 -5.82 -18.07 1.06
CA GLU A 148 -4.72 -18.30 0.10
C GLU A 148 -5.15 -18.01 -1.35
N GLN A 149 -6.40 -18.34 -1.72
CA GLN A 149 -7.00 -18.05 -3.02
C GLN A 149 -8.51 -17.80 -2.85
N GLU A 150 -9.10 -16.93 -3.66
CA GLU A 150 -10.49 -17.17 -4.06
C GLU A 150 -10.47 -18.41 -4.94
N GLU A 151 -11.29 -19.42 -4.65
CA GLU A 151 -11.66 -20.40 -5.67
C GLU A 151 -12.20 -19.62 -6.86
N VAL A 152 -11.36 -19.40 -7.88
CA VAL A 152 -11.88 -19.06 -9.20
C VAL A 152 -12.64 -20.32 -9.59
N LYS A 153 -13.96 -20.27 -9.43
CA LYS A 153 -14.87 -21.24 -10.01
C LYS A 153 -14.75 -21.06 -11.52
N VAL A 154 -13.72 -21.67 -12.11
CA VAL A 154 -13.56 -21.74 -13.55
C VAL A 154 -14.70 -22.63 -14.00
N GLU A 155 -15.82 -22.02 -14.37
CA GLU A 155 -16.77 -22.70 -15.24
C GLU A 155 -15.96 -23.10 -16.46
N ALA A 156 -15.70 -24.40 -16.58
CA ALA A 156 -14.96 -24.95 -17.69
C ALA A 156 -15.67 -24.55 -18.98
N GLU A 157 -15.07 -23.61 -19.71
CA GLU A 157 -15.42 -23.34 -21.10
C GLU A 157 -15.23 -24.67 -21.86
N PRO A 158 -16.29 -25.25 -22.44
CA PRO A 158 -16.21 -26.57 -23.03
C PRO A 158 -15.22 -26.54 -24.19
N ALA A 159 -14.24 -27.44 -24.16
CA ALA A 159 -13.29 -27.64 -25.23
C ALA A 159 -14.02 -28.03 -26.53
N GLU A 160 -14.28 -27.04 -27.39
CA GLU A 160 -14.72 -27.31 -28.75
C GLU A 160 -13.55 -27.93 -29.53
N LYS A 161 -13.70 -29.23 -29.77
CA LYS A 161 -13.04 -29.98 -30.83
C LYS A 161 -13.04 -29.18 -32.13
N LYS A 162 -11.86 -28.78 -32.60
CA LYS A 162 -11.58 -28.73 -34.04
C LYS A 162 -10.46 -29.70 -34.33
N ALA A 163 -10.82 -30.98 -34.32
CA ALA A 163 -10.07 -31.99 -35.04
C ALA A 163 -10.28 -31.75 -36.54
N ASP A 164 -9.17 -31.85 -37.25
CA ASP A 164 -9.07 -32.14 -38.67
C ASP A 164 -10.20 -33.04 -39.19
N GLU A 165 -10.89 -32.59 -40.24
CA GLU A 165 -11.41 -33.45 -41.31
C GLU A 165 -11.98 -32.58 -42.44
N SER A 166 -11.10 -32.13 -43.34
CA SER A 166 -11.49 -31.73 -44.71
C SER A 166 -10.43 -32.13 -45.73
N ILE A 167 -9.66 -33.19 -45.44
CA ILE A 167 -8.90 -33.95 -46.44
C ILE A 167 -9.80 -35.09 -46.95
N GLU A 168 -10.87 -34.78 -47.69
CA GLU A 168 -11.43 -35.71 -48.70
C GLU A 168 -12.48 -34.99 -49.56
N LYS A 169 -12.04 -34.30 -50.63
CA LYS A 169 -12.81 -34.03 -51.86
C LYS A 169 -11.96 -33.31 -52.93
N GLN A 170 -10.77 -33.84 -53.21
CA GLN A 170 -10.10 -33.62 -54.49
C GLN A 170 -9.53 -34.95 -54.99
N LYS A 171 -10.44 -35.83 -55.39
CA LYS A 171 -10.19 -36.86 -56.39
C LYS A 171 -11.52 -37.04 -57.13
N VAL A 172 -11.46 -37.06 -58.46
CA VAL A 172 -12.56 -36.97 -59.44
C VAL A 172 -13.03 -35.51 -59.62
N GLU A 173 -12.73 -34.76 -60.68
CA GLU A 173 -12.40 -35.03 -62.09
C GLU A 173 -11.12 -34.30 -62.57
#